data_AF-A0A1S3UA49-F1
#
_entry.id   AF-A0A1S3UA49-F1
#
_cell.length_a   1.000
_cell.length_b   1.000
_cell.length_c   1.000
_cell.angle_alpha   90.00
_cell.angle_beta   90.00
_cell.angle_gamma   90.00
#
_symmetry.space_group_name_H-M   'P 1'
#
loop_
_entity.id
_entity.type
_entity.pdbx_description
1 polymer ?
#
loop_
_entity_poly.entity_id
_entity_poly.type
_entity_poly.pdbx_seq_one_letter_code
_entity_poly.pdbx_strand_id
1 'polypeptide(L)'
;MESWVGWLLLLSFHMLFFHFSFSHSLCHPHDKLVLLQFKTSNTFSFESVKTSPSYTVATDAFFPYAECSDSYYCGNVDLKTVTWENGTDCCSWAGVTCHPISGRVIGLNVSCSALYGEISSHISQLSKLESLDLSHNTGLTWKESSWKNFLQNATFLKELILDDVDMTQSSMRPLNQSTSLVSLSLSNTGVRGNLKNGILCLPKLQQLHLSYIRHSLNGHHLPSLSCSAASLSILDLSYNYFEGSIPVFFSNLTHLTFLDLSHNIYLNGSIPSSLLSLTSLTFLDLGFNQFSGQIPNVFLQSNSFEKLDLSHNNVEGELPSTLLNLQHLILLDLSMNKLSGRIPLSILNLQYLVFLDLSHNRLEGPLPNKITRLCGFPLSKNCNNTEQQSPSSPSFWREEKFEFGWETVVIGYGCGVIFGIGLGIFVLFIGKPEWLVKMVGGGLHKKLRRR
;
A
#
# COMPACT_ATOMS: atom_id res chain seq x y z
N MET A 1 -24.08 -41.01 -44.64
CA MET A 1 -24.03 -39.54 -44.62
C MET A 1 -23.61 -39.02 -43.23
N GLU A 2 -22.80 -39.78 -42.48
CA GLU A 2 -22.50 -39.48 -41.06
C GLU A 2 -21.01 -39.25 -40.76
N SER A 3 -20.09 -39.51 -41.69
CA SER A 3 -18.66 -39.24 -41.42
C SER A 3 -18.26 -37.78 -41.60
N TRP A 4 -18.95 -37.02 -42.46
CA TRP A 4 -18.56 -35.63 -42.80
C TRP A 4 -18.87 -34.61 -41.69
N VAL A 5 -19.86 -34.88 -40.84
CA VAL A 5 -20.25 -34.01 -39.72
C VAL A 5 -19.18 -34.03 -38.62
N GLY A 6 -18.55 -35.20 -38.38
CA GLY A 6 -17.44 -35.32 -37.45
C GLY A 6 -16.20 -34.53 -37.88
N TRP A 7 -15.88 -34.54 -39.19
CA TRP A 7 -14.76 -33.77 -39.74
C TRP A 7 -15.01 -32.26 -39.76
N LEU A 8 -16.26 -31.82 -40.01
CA LEU A 8 -16.66 -30.41 -39.92
C LEU A 8 -16.64 -29.88 -38.48
N LEU A 9 -17.03 -30.71 -37.50
CA LEU A 9 -16.94 -30.35 -36.08
C LEU A 9 -15.48 -30.27 -35.62
N LEU A 10 -14.62 -31.20 -36.04
CA LEU A 10 -13.17 -31.14 -35.76
C LEU A 10 -12.49 -29.92 -36.41
N LEU A 11 -12.84 -29.57 -37.65
CA LEU A 11 -12.35 -28.34 -38.30
C LEU A 11 -12.87 -27.07 -37.61
N SER A 12 -14.12 -27.07 -37.14
CA SER A 12 -14.68 -25.94 -36.39
C SER A 12 -14.04 -25.77 -35.01
N PHE A 13 -13.68 -26.88 -34.36
CA PHE A 13 -12.97 -26.88 -33.07
C PHE A 13 -11.53 -26.39 -33.22
N HIS A 14 -10.85 -26.76 -34.32
CA HIS A 14 -9.54 -26.21 -34.65
C HIS A 14 -9.60 -24.72 -35.00
N MET A 15 -10.59 -24.27 -35.78
CA MET A 15 -10.75 -22.85 -36.12
C MET A 15 -11.14 -21.97 -34.92
N LEU A 16 -11.86 -22.53 -33.93
CA LEU A 16 -12.17 -21.83 -32.67
C LEU A 16 -10.94 -21.73 -31.73
N PHE A 17 -10.06 -22.72 -31.74
CA PHE A 17 -8.76 -22.62 -31.05
C PHE A 17 -7.83 -21.58 -31.68
N PHE A 18 -7.91 -21.36 -33.00
CA PHE A 18 -7.16 -20.29 -33.67
C PHE A 18 -7.78 -18.89 -33.52
N HIS A 19 -9.06 -18.79 -33.15
CA HIS A 19 -9.74 -17.49 -32.94
C HIS A 19 -9.70 -16.97 -31.50
N PHE A 20 -9.28 -17.80 -30.54
CA PHE A 20 -8.96 -17.37 -29.16
C PHE A 20 -7.47 -17.54 -28.83
N SER A 21 -6.60 -17.48 -29.83
CA SER A 21 -5.27 -16.96 -29.58
C SER A 21 -5.45 -15.50 -29.20
N PHE A 22 -5.47 -15.18 -27.91
CA PHE A 22 -5.09 -13.84 -27.48
C PHE A 22 -3.72 -13.61 -28.09
N SER A 23 -3.67 -12.93 -29.23
CA SER A 23 -2.45 -12.38 -29.77
C SER A 23 -2.07 -11.30 -28.76
N HIS A 24 -1.36 -11.70 -27.70
CA HIS A 24 -0.65 -10.76 -26.86
C HIS A 24 0.18 -9.93 -27.83
N SER A 25 -0.08 -8.62 -27.88
CA SER A 25 0.73 -7.76 -28.69
C SER A 25 2.15 -7.82 -28.15
N LEU A 26 3.08 -8.13 -29.04
CA LEU A 26 4.50 -8.08 -28.73
C LEU A 26 4.85 -6.72 -28.15
N CYS A 27 5.79 -6.70 -27.22
CA CYS A 27 6.29 -5.47 -26.64
C CYS A 27 6.65 -4.45 -27.71
N HIS A 28 6.21 -3.22 -27.48
CA HIS A 28 6.50 -2.12 -28.36
C HIS A 28 8.03 -1.93 -28.48
N PRO A 29 8.61 -1.91 -29.70
CA PRO A 29 10.06 -1.92 -29.89
C PRO A 29 10.80 -0.79 -29.18
N HIS A 30 10.18 0.39 -29.09
CA HIS A 30 10.76 1.52 -28.37
C HIS A 30 10.88 1.27 -26.86
N ASP A 31 9.83 0.75 -26.22
CA ASP A 31 9.83 0.52 -24.77
C ASP A 31 10.83 -0.60 -24.42
N LYS A 32 10.94 -1.64 -25.28
CA LYS A 32 11.98 -2.68 -25.17
C LYS A 32 13.39 -2.08 -25.18
N LEU A 33 13.69 -1.19 -26.11
CA LEU A 33 15.00 -0.54 -26.21
C LEU A 33 15.31 0.30 -24.96
N VAL A 34 14.33 1.05 -24.45
CA VAL A 34 14.46 1.84 -23.23
C VAL A 34 14.78 0.95 -22.03
N LEU A 35 14.11 -0.19 -21.88
CA LEU A 35 14.38 -1.13 -20.79
C LEU A 35 15.76 -1.78 -20.90
N LEU A 36 16.22 -2.15 -22.11
CA LEU A 36 17.58 -2.65 -22.29
C LEU A 36 18.63 -1.58 -21.94
N GLN A 37 18.39 -0.32 -22.32
CA GLN A 37 19.26 0.80 -21.95
C GLN A 37 19.29 1.01 -20.43
N PHE A 38 18.13 0.93 -19.77
CA PHE A 38 18.02 0.96 -18.31
C PHE A 38 18.86 -0.15 -17.66
N LYS A 39 18.78 -1.38 -18.15
CA LYS A 39 19.61 -2.51 -17.70
C LYS A 39 21.10 -2.27 -17.93
N THR A 40 21.51 -1.69 -19.06
CA THR A 40 22.94 -1.43 -19.31
C THR A 40 23.49 -0.27 -18.48
N SER A 41 22.64 0.68 -18.10
CA SER A 41 23.03 1.85 -17.29
C SER A 41 23.20 1.49 -15.82
N ASN A 42 22.48 0.48 -15.34
CA ASN A 42 22.49 0.03 -13.95
C ASN A 42 23.14 -1.36 -13.86
N THR A 43 24.25 -1.45 -13.15
CA THR A 43 24.98 -2.72 -12.98
C THR A 43 24.47 -3.49 -11.76
N PHE A 44 24.61 -4.81 -11.78
CA PHE A 44 24.40 -5.63 -10.59
C PHE A 44 25.63 -5.56 -9.68
N SER A 45 25.41 -5.49 -8.37
CA SER A 45 26.47 -5.71 -7.38
C SER A 45 26.19 -6.98 -6.58
N PHE A 46 27.17 -7.90 -6.54
CA PHE A 46 27.12 -9.09 -5.69
C PHE A 46 27.55 -8.80 -4.24
N GLU A 47 28.12 -7.62 -3.96
CA GLU A 47 28.59 -7.28 -2.60
C GLU A 47 27.43 -7.01 -1.64
N SER A 48 26.28 -6.50 -2.13
CA SER A 48 25.10 -6.19 -1.31
C SER A 48 24.37 -7.44 -0.79
N VAL A 49 24.51 -8.60 -1.45
CA VAL A 49 23.92 -9.88 -1.00
C VAL A 49 24.63 -10.43 0.25
N LYS A 50 25.87 -10.00 0.51
CA LYS A 50 26.67 -10.43 1.68
C LYS A 50 26.56 -9.50 2.88
N THR A 51 25.99 -8.32 2.72
CA THR A 51 25.97 -7.26 3.75
C THR A 51 24.57 -6.80 4.08
N SER A 52 23.61 -7.71 4.22
CA SER A 52 22.52 -7.47 5.17
C SER A 52 23.16 -7.56 6.55
N PRO A 53 23.36 -6.46 7.30
CA PRO A 53 23.80 -6.59 8.66
C PRO A 53 22.61 -7.16 9.43
N SER A 54 22.76 -8.35 10.00
CA SER A 54 22.00 -8.76 11.17
C SER A 54 22.36 -7.78 12.29
N TYR A 55 21.72 -6.61 12.32
CA TYR A 55 21.75 -5.76 13.49
C TYR A 55 20.96 -6.50 14.56
N THR A 56 21.69 -7.10 15.48
CA THR A 56 21.17 -7.52 16.78
C THR A 56 20.68 -6.26 17.48
N VAL A 57 19.38 -5.97 17.36
CA VAL A 57 18.68 -5.23 18.40
C VAL A 57 18.89 -6.03 19.67
N ALA A 58 19.41 -5.39 20.71
CA ALA A 58 19.61 -5.99 22.01
C ALA A 58 18.31 -6.69 22.42
N THR A 59 18.36 -8.02 22.43
CA THR A 59 17.27 -8.88 22.86
C THR A 59 17.17 -8.77 24.37
N ASP A 60 16.28 -7.91 24.85
CA ASP A 60 15.70 -7.99 26.19
C ASP A 60 14.33 -7.27 26.20
N ALA A 61 13.40 -7.75 25.35
CA ALA A 61 11.97 -7.70 25.59
C ALA A 61 11.26 -8.61 24.57
N PHE A 62 10.44 -9.51 25.07
CA PHE A 62 9.68 -10.52 24.35
C PHE A 62 8.49 -9.83 23.64
N PHE A 63 8.58 -9.57 22.34
CA PHE A 63 7.46 -9.10 21.52
C PHE A 63 6.87 -10.27 20.70
N PRO A 64 5.71 -10.83 21.08
CA PRO A 64 4.87 -11.51 20.10
C PRO A 64 4.06 -10.43 19.36
N TYR A 65 3.84 -10.62 18.06
CA TYR A 65 3.17 -9.73 17.10
C TYR A 65 4.12 -8.81 16.33
N ALA A 66 4.29 -9.19 15.07
CA ALA A 66 5.03 -8.47 14.04
C ALA A 66 4.67 -6.99 14.02
N GLU A 67 5.70 -6.15 14.05
CA GLU A 67 5.63 -4.78 13.57
C GLU A 67 4.97 -4.82 12.18
N CYS A 68 3.93 -4.03 11.98
CA CYS A 68 3.39 -3.78 10.65
C CYS A 68 4.41 -2.93 9.87
N SER A 69 5.48 -3.57 9.40
CA SER A 69 6.24 -3.19 8.22
C SER A 69 7.18 -4.32 7.81
N ASP A 70 6.60 -5.41 7.30
CA ASP A 70 7.35 -6.38 6.48
C ASP A 70 7.80 -5.77 5.13
N SER A 71 7.56 -4.48 4.89
CA SER A 71 7.98 -3.75 3.69
C SER A 71 9.31 -3.00 3.85
N TYR A 72 10.05 -3.12 4.96
CA TYR A 72 11.38 -2.49 5.09
C TYR A 72 12.54 -3.37 4.60
N TYR A 73 12.30 -4.64 4.31
CA TYR A 73 13.37 -5.57 4.00
C TYR A 73 12.99 -6.54 2.88
N CYS A 74 13.90 -6.69 1.92
CA CYS A 74 13.82 -7.76 0.94
C CYS A 74 13.96 -9.11 1.63
N GLY A 75 12.84 -9.83 1.82
CA GLY A 75 12.87 -11.20 2.34
C GLY A 75 13.73 -12.14 1.47
N ASN A 76 13.79 -11.89 0.15
CA ASN A 76 14.74 -12.49 -0.78
C ASN A 76 15.11 -11.48 -1.88
N VAL A 77 16.37 -11.45 -2.30
CA VAL A 77 16.82 -10.68 -3.45
C VAL A 77 16.47 -11.44 -4.73
N ASP A 78 15.70 -10.81 -5.63
CA ASP A 78 15.29 -11.38 -6.92
C ASP A 78 15.91 -10.56 -8.06
N LEU A 79 16.83 -11.18 -8.81
CA LEU A 79 17.58 -10.52 -9.89
C LEU A 79 16.73 -10.42 -11.17
N LYS A 80 15.60 -9.72 -11.11
CA LYS A 80 14.56 -9.66 -12.16
C LYS A 80 15.12 -9.30 -13.55
N THR A 81 16.06 -8.36 -13.61
CA THR A 81 16.64 -7.88 -14.87
C THR A 81 17.58 -8.90 -15.55
N VAL A 82 17.93 -10.02 -14.91
CA VAL A 82 18.72 -11.10 -15.55
C VAL A 82 17.98 -11.67 -16.76
N THR A 83 16.66 -11.82 -16.66
CA THR A 83 15.79 -12.37 -17.72
C THR A 83 15.67 -11.48 -18.96
N TRP A 84 16.15 -10.24 -18.90
CA TRP A 84 15.98 -9.27 -19.97
C TRP A 84 17.03 -9.48 -21.05
N GLU A 85 16.63 -10.07 -22.17
CA GLU A 85 17.52 -10.43 -23.26
C GLU A 85 17.15 -9.73 -24.57
N ASN A 86 18.15 -9.36 -25.35
CA ASN A 86 17.88 -8.87 -26.70
C ASN A 86 17.26 -10.00 -27.54
N GLY A 87 16.23 -9.69 -28.33
CA GLY A 87 15.48 -10.68 -29.10
C GLY A 87 14.28 -11.35 -28.40
N THR A 88 14.13 -11.28 -27.06
CA THR A 88 12.93 -11.78 -26.36
C THR A 88 11.85 -10.70 -26.19
N ASP A 89 10.60 -11.10 -25.96
CA ASP A 89 9.50 -10.15 -25.77
C ASP A 89 9.60 -9.48 -24.39
N CYS A 90 9.68 -8.14 -24.33
CA CYS A 90 9.85 -7.44 -23.07
C CYS A 90 8.64 -7.61 -22.13
N CYS A 91 7.45 -7.90 -22.68
CA CYS A 91 6.25 -8.14 -21.88
C CYS A 91 6.28 -9.49 -21.15
N SER A 92 7.26 -10.35 -21.44
CA SER A 92 7.52 -11.61 -20.72
C SER A 92 8.62 -11.47 -19.66
N TRP A 93 9.26 -10.31 -19.57
CA TRP A 93 10.38 -10.10 -18.66
C TRP A 93 9.90 -9.96 -17.21
N ALA A 94 10.68 -10.52 -16.28
CA ALA A 94 10.40 -10.36 -14.87
C ALA A 94 10.38 -8.87 -14.50
N GLY A 95 9.33 -8.46 -13.79
CA GLY A 95 9.13 -7.08 -13.36
C GLY A 95 8.52 -6.14 -14.41
N VAL A 96 8.27 -6.58 -15.64
CA VAL A 96 7.68 -5.73 -16.69
C VAL A 96 6.20 -6.06 -16.86
N THR A 97 5.35 -5.04 -16.81
CA THR A 97 3.91 -5.17 -17.09
C THR A 97 3.55 -4.36 -18.33
N CYS A 98 2.90 -4.99 -19.29
CA CYS A 98 2.47 -4.36 -20.54
C CYS A 98 0.95 -4.23 -20.64
N HIS A 99 0.50 -3.20 -21.35
CA HIS A 99 -0.89 -3.06 -21.74
C HIS A 99 -1.27 -4.16 -22.74
N PRO A 100 -2.36 -4.92 -22.52
CA PRO A 100 -2.67 -6.16 -23.24
C PRO A 100 -2.89 -5.97 -24.75
N ILE A 101 -3.38 -4.78 -25.14
CA ILE A 101 -3.67 -4.46 -26.55
C ILE A 101 -2.50 -3.75 -27.24
N SER A 102 -1.91 -2.73 -26.63
CA SER A 102 -0.91 -1.87 -27.30
C SER A 102 0.54 -2.37 -27.16
N GLY A 103 0.81 -3.33 -26.27
CA GLY A 103 2.16 -3.82 -26.00
C GLY A 103 3.07 -2.77 -25.35
N ARG A 104 2.52 -1.63 -24.92
CA ARG A 104 3.26 -0.56 -24.23
C ARG A 104 3.49 -0.93 -22.77
N VAL A 105 4.66 -0.58 -22.25
CA VAL A 105 4.99 -0.81 -20.83
C VAL A 105 4.19 0.16 -19.96
N ILE A 106 3.41 -0.40 -19.04
CA ILE A 106 2.56 0.34 -18.09
C ILE A 106 3.00 0.14 -16.63
N GLY A 107 3.77 -0.91 -16.34
CA GLY A 107 4.31 -1.15 -15.01
C GLY A 107 5.74 -1.63 -15.09
N LEU A 108 6.58 -1.12 -14.19
CA LEU A 108 7.94 -1.60 -13.99
C LEU A 108 8.19 -1.79 -12.50
N ASN A 109 8.34 -3.04 -12.07
CA ASN A 109 8.70 -3.42 -10.72
C ASN A 109 10.03 -4.19 -10.75
N VAL A 110 11.10 -3.50 -10.37
CA VAL A 110 12.43 -4.10 -10.17
C VAL A 110 12.93 -3.86 -8.75
N SER A 111 12.00 -3.82 -7.78
CA SER A 111 12.37 -3.78 -6.37
C SER A 111 13.13 -5.02 -5.95
N CYS A 112 13.95 -4.89 -4.90
CA CYS A 112 14.76 -5.98 -4.34
C CYS A 112 15.66 -6.69 -5.37
N SER A 113 16.20 -5.94 -6.35
CA SER A 113 16.96 -6.50 -7.48
C SER A 113 18.47 -6.26 -7.40
N ALA A 114 18.98 -5.76 -6.27
CA ALA A 114 20.39 -5.45 -6.04
C ALA A 114 21.02 -4.57 -7.15
N LEU A 115 20.23 -3.63 -7.67
CA LEU A 115 20.67 -2.72 -8.72
C LEU A 115 21.57 -1.62 -8.15
N TYR A 116 22.59 -1.24 -8.92
CA TYR A 116 23.53 -0.19 -8.60
C TYR A 116 23.70 0.77 -9.78
N GLY A 117 23.85 2.06 -9.49
CA GLY A 117 24.17 3.08 -10.49
C GLY A 117 23.20 4.26 -10.48
N GLU A 118 23.38 5.15 -11.45
CA GLU A 118 22.49 6.30 -11.62
C GLU A 118 21.30 5.92 -12.50
N ILE A 119 20.09 6.19 -12.01
CA ILE A 119 18.86 6.00 -12.78
C ILE A 119 18.89 6.93 -14.00
N SER A 120 19.04 6.29 -15.16
CA SER A 120 19.17 6.95 -16.46
C SER A 120 17.89 7.73 -16.83
N SER A 121 18.07 8.90 -17.45
CA SER A 121 16.95 9.71 -17.95
C SER A 121 16.11 9.01 -19.04
N HIS A 122 16.62 7.94 -19.65
CA HIS A 122 15.89 7.14 -20.65
C HIS A 122 14.59 6.55 -20.10
N ILE A 123 14.51 6.27 -18.79
CA ILE A 123 13.27 5.77 -18.16
C ILE A 123 12.08 6.73 -18.35
N SER A 124 12.36 8.03 -18.54
CA SER A 124 11.34 9.05 -18.86
C SER A 124 10.66 8.86 -20.23
N GLN A 125 11.21 8.02 -21.10
CA GLN A 125 10.64 7.73 -22.42
C GLN A 125 9.50 6.69 -22.36
N LEU A 126 9.34 6.01 -21.22
CA LEU A 126 8.20 5.14 -20.92
C LEU A 126 6.93 5.99 -20.64
N SER A 127 6.47 6.70 -21.67
CA SER A 127 5.37 7.68 -21.62
C SER A 127 4.01 7.12 -21.25
N LYS A 128 3.86 5.80 -21.14
CA LYS A 128 2.63 5.11 -20.72
C LYS A 128 2.73 4.44 -19.36
N LEU A 129 3.84 4.66 -18.65
CA LEU A 129 4.06 4.09 -17.33
C LEU A 129 3.01 4.62 -16.34
N GLU A 130 2.32 3.70 -15.69
CA GLU A 130 1.33 3.93 -14.65
C GLU A 130 1.87 3.56 -13.26
N SER A 131 2.76 2.56 -13.16
CA SER A 131 3.38 2.14 -11.89
C SER A 131 4.89 1.95 -12.07
N LEU A 132 5.66 2.50 -11.12
CA LEU A 132 7.10 2.32 -11.03
C LEU A 132 7.50 1.97 -9.60
N ASP A 133 8.11 0.80 -9.43
CA ASP A 133 8.68 0.34 -8.17
C ASP A 133 10.17 0.00 -8.35
N LEU A 134 11.03 0.82 -7.75
CA LEU A 134 12.48 0.64 -7.70
C LEU A 134 12.98 0.41 -6.27
N SER A 135 12.07 0.18 -5.32
CA SER A 135 12.38 0.13 -3.89
C SER A 135 13.43 -0.92 -3.52
N HIS A 136 14.11 -0.70 -2.40
CA HIS A 136 15.14 -1.58 -1.84
C HIS A 136 16.29 -1.90 -2.80
N ASN A 137 16.61 -0.96 -3.67
CA ASN A 137 17.85 -0.95 -4.43
C ASN A 137 18.74 0.16 -3.90
N THR A 138 19.37 -0.08 -2.74
CA THR A 138 20.21 0.91 -2.02
C THR A 138 21.42 1.40 -2.81
N GLY A 139 21.81 0.68 -3.87
CA GLY A 139 22.85 1.09 -4.80
C GLY A 139 22.39 2.05 -5.89
N LEU A 140 21.09 2.27 -6.05
CA LEU A 140 20.55 3.20 -7.03
C LEU A 140 20.57 4.62 -6.50
N THR A 141 20.94 5.55 -7.38
CA THR A 141 20.84 6.98 -7.13
C THR A 141 19.96 7.63 -8.19
N TRP A 142 19.01 8.47 -7.79
CA TRP A 142 18.24 9.30 -8.71
C TRP A 142 18.64 10.77 -8.55
N LYS A 143 19.34 11.31 -9.56
CA LYS A 143 19.75 12.73 -9.58
C LYS A 143 18.62 13.66 -10.04
N GLU A 144 18.68 14.91 -9.56
CA GLU A 144 17.66 15.95 -9.78
C GLU A 144 17.32 16.17 -11.26
N SER A 145 18.31 16.16 -12.16
CA SER A 145 18.10 16.39 -13.59
C SER A 145 17.25 15.28 -14.23
N SER A 146 17.61 14.02 -13.99
CA SER A 146 16.88 12.84 -14.49
C SER A 146 15.51 12.71 -13.81
N TRP A 147 15.43 12.99 -12.51
CA TRP A 147 14.20 12.98 -11.73
C TRP A 147 13.17 13.97 -12.27
N LYS A 148 13.59 15.23 -12.47
CA LYS A 148 12.71 16.27 -13.03
C LYS A 148 12.22 15.92 -14.43
N ASN A 149 13.11 15.42 -15.29
CA ASN A 149 12.74 15.02 -16.66
C ASN A 149 11.74 13.85 -16.66
N PHE A 150 11.93 12.88 -15.76
CA PHE A 150 10.99 11.77 -15.59
C PHE A 150 9.61 12.25 -15.21
N LEU A 151 9.49 13.06 -14.16
CA LEU A 151 8.20 13.57 -13.69
C LEU A 151 7.49 14.49 -14.70
N GLN A 152 8.22 15.17 -15.57
CA GLN A 152 7.62 15.97 -16.65
C GLN A 152 6.96 15.09 -17.73
N ASN A 153 7.49 13.90 -17.99
CA ASN A 153 7.01 13.01 -19.05
C ASN A 153 6.02 11.95 -18.54
N ALA A 154 6.12 11.56 -17.27
CA ALA A 154 5.33 10.51 -16.63
C ALA A 154 3.90 10.98 -16.27
N THR A 155 3.15 11.45 -17.26
CA THR A 155 1.81 12.06 -17.09
C THR A 155 0.70 11.07 -16.72
N PHE A 156 0.94 9.76 -16.87
CA PHE A 156 0.00 8.69 -16.51
C PHE A 156 0.36 8.00 -15.18
N LEU A 157 1.45 8.42 -14.52
CA LEU A 157 1.98 7.75 -13.34
C LEU A 157 0.99 7.87 -12.18
N LYS A 158 0.54 6.73 -11.68
CA LYS A 158 -0.38 6.57 -10.54
C LYS A 158 0.36 6.11 -9.30
N GLU A 159 1.36 5.28 -9.46
CA GLU A 159 2.10 4.68 -8.35
C GLU A 159 3.61 4.87 -8.55
N LEU A 160 4.26 5.34 -7.50
CA LEU A 160 5.71 5.53 -7.48
C LEU A 160 6.27 5.13 -6.12
N ILE A 161 7.05 4.06 -6.10
CA ILE A 161 7.66 3.48 -4.89
C ILE A 161 9.17 3.48 -5.08
N LEU A 162 9.87 4.27 -4.27
CA LEU A 162 11.32 4.47 -4.35
C LEU A 162 12.03 4.24 -3.02
N ASP A 163 11.41 3.49 -2.10
CA ASP A 163 11.95 3.29 -0.76
C ASP A 163 13.40 2.79 -0.81
N ASP A 164 14.26 3.34 0.06
CA ASP A 164 15.71 3.08 0.11
C ASP A 164 16.53 3.45 -1.14
N VAL A 165 15.96 4.13 -2.15
CA VAL A 165 16.74 4.67 -3.29
C VAL A 165 17.38 6.00 -2.89
N ASP A 166 18.68 6.19 -3.18
CA ASP A 166 19.37 7.44 -2.86
C ASP A 166 18.84 8.59 -3.74
N MET A 167 18.07 9.48 -3.11
CA MET A 167 17.55 10.72 -3.69
C MET A 167 18.07 11.95 -2.95
N THR A 168 19.21 11.86 -2.26
CA THR A 168 19.80 12.93 -1.43
C THR A 168 20.11 14.22 -2.20
N GLN A 169 20.23 14.14 -3.53
CA GLN A 169 20.44 15.28 -4.43
C GLN A 169 19.15 15.77 -5.10
N SER A 170 18.02 15.09 -4.90
CA SER A 170 16.76 15.34 -5.59
C SER A 170 15.73 16.04 -4.70
N SER A 171 14.83 16.79 -5.32
CA SER A 171 13.78 17.56 -4.64
C SER A 171 12.38 17.00 -4.90
N MET A 172 11.53 17.03 -3.88
CA MET A 172 10.09 16.72 -4.03
C MET A 172 9.30 17.79 -4.78
N ARG A 173 9.88 18.98 -5.03
CA ARG A 173 9.15 20.11 -5.66
C ARG A 173 8.43 19.77 -6.96
N PRO A 174 8.99 18.97 -7.90
CA PRO A 174 8.31 18.64 -9.14
C PRO A 174 7.06 17.75 -8.95
N LEU A 175 6.95 17.01 -7.83
CA LEU A 175 5.78 16.16 -7.54
C LEU A 175 4.51 16.97 -7.23
N ASN A 176 4.66 18.20 -6.76
CA ASN A 176 3.54 19.04 -6.32
C ASN A 176 2.52 19.38 -7.42
N GLN A 177 2.87 19.15 -8.69
CA GLN A 177 1.99 19.43 -9.84
C GLN A 177 1.38 18.16 -10.43
N SER A 178 1.63 16.99 -9.83
CA SER A 178 1.09 15.74 -10.34
C SER A 178 -0.43 15.68 -10.19
N THR A 179 -1.12 15.36 -11.28
CA THR A 179 -2.60 15.21 -11.29
C THR A 179 -3.03 13.75 -11.41
N SER A 180 -2.08 12.83 -11.57
CA SER A 180 -2.30 11.40 -11.80
C SER A 180 -1.94 10.53 -10.60
N LEU A 181 -1.01 10.96 -9.74
CA LEU A 181 -0.51 10.14 -8.63
C LEU A 181 -1.61 9.81 -7.63
N VAL A 182 -1.63 8.53 -7.25
CA VAL A 182 -2.54 7.89 -6.29
C VAL A 182 -1.75 7.36 -5.10
N SER A 183 -0.59 6.74 -5.32
CA SER A 183 0.30 6.27 -4.28
C SER A 183 1.73 6.77 -4.50
N LEU A 184 2.35 7.25 -3.43
CA LEU A 184 3.73 7.71 -3.42
C LEU A 184 4.44 7.22 -2.16
N SER A 185 5.53 6.49 -2.34
CA SER A 185 6.43 6.05 -1.27
C SER A 185 7.86 6.50 -1.56
N LEU A 186 8.42 7.32 -0.67
CA LEU A 186 9.80 7.83 -0.73
C LEU A 186 10.53 7.64 0.61
N SER A 187 10.18 6.58 1.32
CA SER A 187 10.71 6.27 2.65
C SER A 187 12.21 5.99 2.58
N ASN A 188 12.97 6.54 3.53
CA ASN A 188 14.43 6.39 3.59
C ASN A 188 15.19 6.79 2.30
N THR A 189 14.64 7.70 1.49
CA THR A 189 15.30 8.14 0.23
C THR A 189 16.26 9.32 0.41
N GLY A 190 16.18 10.02 1.55
CA GLY A 190 16.88 11.28 1.77
C GLY A 190 16.46 12.43 0.85
N VAL A 191 15.32 12.30 0.15
CA VAL A 191 14.79 13.33 -0.76
C VAL A 191 14.61 14.67 -0.05
N ARG A 192 15.03 15.76 -0.71
CA ARG A 192 14.95 17.10 -0.14
C ARG A 192 13.61 17.76 -0.45
N GLY A 193 13.12 18.59 0.45
CA GLY A 193 11.90 19.35 0.17
C GLY A 193 11.25 19.84 1.44
N ASN A 194 9.97 20.19 1.36
CA ASN A 194 9.15 20.41 2.54
C ASN A 194 7.75 19.86 2.28
N LEU A 195 7.05 19.49 3.36
CA LEU A 195 5.64 19.10 3.30
C LEU A 195 4.69 20.29 3.21
N LYS A 196 5.21 21.52 3.35
CA LYS A 196 4.44 22.76 3.20
C LYS A 196 3.97 23.00 1.76
N ASN A 197 4.44 22.22 0.79
CA ASN A 197 3.92 22.28 -0.57
C ASN A 197 2.75 21.31 -0.71
N GLY A 198 1.82 21.60 -1.64
CA GLY A 198 0.54 20.92 -1.82
C GLY A 198 0.55 19.44 -2.18
N ILE A 199 1.59 18.67 -1.83
CA ILE A 199 1.65 17.22 -2.00
C ILE A 199 0.53 16.51 -1.22
N LEU A 200 0.23 16.96 0.01
CA LEU A 200 -0.93 16.50 0.78
C LEU A 200 -2.28 16.92 0.15
N CYS A 201 -2.24 17.83 -0.81
CA CYS A 201 -3.40 18.43 -1.46
C CYS A 201 -3.57 17.96 -2.90
N LEU A 202 -2.76 16.97 -3.34
CA LEU A 202 -2.92 16.40 -4.66
C LEU A 202 -4.29 15.72 -4.76
N PRO A 203 -5.04 15.96 -5.85
CA PRO A 203 -6.47 15.64 -5.90
C PRO A 203 -6.76 14.14 -5.85
N LYS A 204 -5.83 13.31 -6.36
CA LYS A 204 -5.98 11.85 -6.46
C LYS A 204 -5.11 11.08 -5.47
N LEU A 205 -4.26 11.76 -4.70
CA LEU A 205 -3.32 11.09 -3.82
C LEU A 205 -4.07 10.49 -2.63
N GLN A 206 -3.96 9.18 -2.50
CA GLN A 206 -4.59 8.37 -1.46
C GLN A 206 -3.56 7.88 -0.46
N GLN A 207 -2.35 7.54 -0.91
CA GLN A 207 -1.30 6.99 -0.06
C GLN A 207 -0.04 7.84 -0.16
N LEU A 208 0.49 8.23 0.99
CA LEU A 208 1.75 8.94 1.10
C LEU A 208 2.59 8.36 2.23
N HIS A 209 3.74 7.81 1.85
CA HIS A 209 4.73 7.27 2.78
C HIS A 209 6.03 8.06 2.65
N LEU A 210 6.43 8.69 3.75
CA LEU A 210 7.61 9.55 3.84
C LEU A 210 8.36 9.29 5.14
N SER A 211 8.44 8.03 5.57
CA SER A 211 9.14 7.65 6.80
C SER A 211 10.66 7.68 6.61
N TYR A 212 11.40 7.85 7.70
CA TYR A 212 12.87 7.84 7.70
C TYR A 212 13.56 8.89 6.79
N ILE A 213 12.91 9.99 6.42
CA ILE A 213 13.53 11.06 5.61
C ILE A 213 14.45 11.97 6.44
N ARG A 214 14.29 11.95 7.78
CA ARG A 214 15.20 12.59 8.75
C ARG A 214 15.40 14.09 8.45
N HIS A 215 16.64 14.57 8.37
CA HIS A 215 16.99 15.99 8.23
C HIS A 215 16.82 16.53 6.79
N SER A 216 16.44 15.71 5.82
CA SER A 216 16.34 16.14 4.42
C SER A 216 15.07 16.96 4.12
N LEU A 217 14.01 16.80 4.92
CA LEU A 217 12.84 17.66 4.85
C LEU A 217 13.13 18.98 5.57
N ASN A 218 13.29 20.04 4.78
CA ASN A 218 13.38 21.41 5.27
C ASN A 218 12.03 21.85 5.85
N GLY A 219 12.04 22.44 7.04
CA GLY A 219 10.81 22.83 7.73
C GLY A 219 10.28 21.68 8.57
N HIS A 220 10.70 21.67 9.82
CA HIS A 220 10.38 20.62 10.77
C HIS A 220 8.92 20.66 11.22
N HIS A 221 8.15 21.70 10.93
CA HIS A 221 6.72 21.68 11.27
C HIS A 221 5.90 20.90 10.25
N LEU A 222 4.94 20.11 10.75
CA LEU A 222 3.85 19.58 9.95
C LEU A 222 3.15 20.72 9.19
N PRO A 223 2.75 20.51 7.93
CA PRO A 223 2.16 21.56 7.11
C PRO A 223 0.87 22.07 7.74
N SER A 224 0.57 23.37 7.65
CA SER A 224 -0.65 23.96 8.23
C SER A 224 -1.72 24.26 7.16
N LEU A 225 -1.57 23.72 5.95
CA LEU A 225 -2.45 24.01 4.83
C LEU A 225 -3.76 23.23 4.96
N SER A 226 -4.89 23.93 4.90
CA SER A 226 -6.21 23.28 4.88
C SER A 226 -6.58 22.91 3.45
N CYS A 227 -6.54 21.62 3.13
CA CYS A 227 -6.95 21.08 1.84
C CYS A 227 -8.22 20.24 2.01
N SER A 228 -9.37 20.84 1.71
CA SER A 228 -10.68 20.23 1.91
C SER A 228 -11.05 19.15 0.89
N ALA A 229 -10.23 18.95 -0.15
CA ALA A 229 -10.48 18.02 -1.25
C ALA A 229 -9.44 16.88 -1.35
N ALA A 230 -8.63 16.67 -0.30
CA ALA A 230 -7.64 15.61 -0.28
C ALA A 230 -8.32 14.24 -0.11
N SER A 231 -8.04 13.30 -1.03
CA SER A 231 -8.52 11.91 -0.99
C SER A 231 -7.62 10.99 -0.17
N LEU A 232 -6.74 11.56 0.65
CA LEU A 232 -5.71 10.86 1.40
C LEU A 232 -6.33 9.91 2.43
N SER A 233 -5.98 8.63 2.30
CA SER A 233 -6.42 7.53 3.17
C SER A 233 -5.30 6.99 4.04
N ILE A 234 -4.05 7.03 3.57
CA ILE A 234 -2.86 6.56 4.27
C ILE A 234 -1.82 7.68 4.30
N LEU A 235 -1.39 8.04 5.51
CA LEU A 235 -0.31 8.99 5.74
C LEU A 235 0.68 8.41 6.75
N ASP A 236 1.87 8.08 6.27
CA ASP A 236 3.01 7.69 7.11
C ASP A 236 4.09 8.78 7.04
N LEU A 237 4.29 9.45 8.17
CA LEU A 237 5.36 10.43 8.40
C LEU A 237 6.25 10.02 9.58
N SER A 238 6.28 8.74 9.93
CA SER A 238 7.02 8.20 11.06
C SER A 238 8.53 8.33 10.91
N TYR A 239 9.26 8.19 12.02
CA TYR A 239 10.74 8.18 12.01
C TYR A 239 11.37 9.42 11.34
N ASN A 240 10.79 10.59 11.57
CA ASN A 240 11.28 11.87 11.08
C ASN A 240 11.65 12.82 12.24
N TYR A 241 12.01 14.06 11.90
CA TYR A 241 12.29 15.10 12.88
C TYR A 241 11.21 16.20 12.85
N PHE A 242 9.93 15.84 12.69
CA PHE A 242 8.87 16.83 12.77
C PHE A 242 8.77 17.43 14.19
N GLU A 243 8.45 18.72 14.28
CA GLU A 243 8.44 19.53 15.49
C GLU A 243 7.13 20.32 15.65
N GLY A 244 6.81 20.67 16.89
CA GLY A 244 5.57 21.40 17.22
C GLY A 244 4.36 20.48 17.35
N SER A 245 3.16 21.04 17.30
CA SER A 245 1.92 20.29 17.50
C SER A 245 1.32 19.74 16.21
N ILE A 246 0.50 18.70 16.36
CA ILE A 246 -0.35 18.21 15.25
C ILE A 246 -1.32 19.33 14.87
N PRO A 247 -1.29 19.82 13.62
CA PRO A 247 -2.19 20.86 13.19
C PRO A 247 -3.65 20.38 13.13
N VAL A 248 -4.58 21.22 13.58
CA VAL A 248 -6.01 20.87 13.65
C VAL A 248 -6.59 20.46 12.29
N PHE A 249 -6.05 20.95 11.17
CA PHE A 249 -6.57 20.59 9.83
C PHE A 249 -6.44 19.09 9.49
N PHE A 250 -5.62 18.29 10.21
CA PHE A 250 -5.60 16.84 10.01
C PHE A 250 -7.01 16.23 10.19
N SER A 251 -7.87 16.85 10.99
CA SER A 251 -9.28 16.45 11.11
C SER A 251 -10.15 16.78 9.88
N ASN A 252 -9.63 17.50 8.89
CA ASN A 252 -10.32 17.72 7.61
C ASN A 252 -10.02 16.60 6.60
N LEU A 253 -9.04 15.73 6.87
CA LEU A 253 -8.73 14.56 6.06
C LEU A 253 -9.75 13.44 6.36
N THR A 254 -11.00 13.67 5.98
CA THR A 254 -12.14 12.80 6.32
C THR A 254 -12.10 11.41 5.69
N HIS A 255 -11.19 11.17 4.75
CA HIS A 255 -10.91 9.85 4.18
C HIS A 255 -9.75 9.12 4.87
N LEU A 256 -9.08 9.76 5.83
CA LEU A 256 -7.91 9.20 6.48
C LEU A 256 -8.30 7.98 7.32
N THR A 257 -7.68 6.85 7.01
CA THR A 257 -7.86 5.55 7.68
C THR A 257 -6.63 5.15 8.47
N PHE A 258 -5.45 5.52 7.98
CA PHE A 258 -4.16 5.22 8.60
C PHE A 258 -3.36 6.51 8.77
N LEU A 259 -2.94 6.78 10.01
CA LEU A 259 -2.02 7.87 10.33
C LEU A 259 -0.92 7.36 11.25
N ASP A 260 0.32 7.45 10.77
CA ASP A 260 1.51 7.20 11.57
C ASP A 260 2.37 8.45 11.65
N LEU A 261 2.50 8.99 12.87
CA LEU A 261 3.38 10.10 13.22
C LEU A 261 4.40 9.68 14.28
N SER A 262 4.58 8.37 14.48
CA SER A 262 5.45 7.83 15.52
C SER A 262 6.91 8.21 15.29
N HIS A 263 7.72 8.14 16.36
CA HIS A 263 9.17 8.40 16.29
C HIS A 263 9.53 9.78 15.72
N ASN A 264 8.71 10.81 15.97
CA ASN A 264 9.03 12.19 15.68
C ASN A 264 9.41 12.92 16.98
N ILE A 265 10.65 12.75 17.42
CA ILE A 265 11.11 13.11 18.77
C ILE A 265 10.94 14.59 19.17
N TYR A 266 10.52 15.48 18.27
CA TYR A 266 10.26 16.90 18.54
C TYR A 266 8.77 17.30 18.40
N LEU A 267 7.89 16.39 17.99
CA LEU A 267 6.44 16.62 18.02
C LEU A 267 5.94 16.69 19.46
N ASN A 268 5.18 17.72 19.78
CA ASN A 268 4.78 18.07 21.14
C ASN A 268 3.38 18.68 21.20
N GLY A 269 3.00 19.19 22.37
CA GLY A 269 1.67 19.76 22.60
C GLY A 269 0.61 18.69 22.86
N SER A 270 -0.65 19.10 22.88
CA SER A 270 -1.78 18.20 23.14
C SER A 270 -2.27 17.46 21.91
N ILE A 271 -2.73 16.22 22.08
CA ILE A 271 -3.40 15.45 21.03
C ILE A 271 -4.72 16.17 20.66
N PRO A 272 -4.93 16.56 19.39
CA PRO A 272 -6.14 17.27 18.99
C PRO A 272 -7.39 16.40 19.16
N SER A 273 -8.39 16.90 19.87
CA SER A 273 -9.67 16.19 20.05
C SER A 273 -10.37 15.91 18.72
N SER A 274 -10.23 16.81 17.74
CA SER A 274 -10.83 16.64 16.42
C SER A 274 -10.23 15.45 15.65
N LEU A 275 -8.94 15.15 15.86
CA LEU A 275 -8.29 13.99 15.24
C LEU A 275 -8.86 12.69 15.79
N LEU A 276 -9.03 12.58 17.12
CA LEU A 276 -9.61 11.39 17.76
C LEU A 276 -11.10 11.19 17.46
N SER A 277 -11.79 12.23 16.99
CA SER A 277 -13.20 12.16 16.60
C SER A 277 -13.43 11.71 15.15
N LEU A 278 -12.38 11.55 14.34
CA LEU A 278 -12.49 11.07 12.96
C LEU A 278 -13.02 9.63 12.94
N THR A 279 -14.19 9.42 12.34
CA THR A 279 -14.84 8.10 12.28
C THR A 279 -14.23 7.17 11.23
N SER A 280 -13.52 7.73 10.24
CA SER A 280 -12.81 6.96 9.21
C SER A 280 -11.50 6.34 9.71
N LEU A 281 -10.91 6.90 10.77
CA LEU A 281 -9.57 6.52 11.23
C LEU A 281 -9.64 5.17 11.95
N THR A 282 -8.87 4.20 11.46
CA THR A 282 -8.79 2.84 12.01
C THR A 282 -7.44 2.61 12.69
N PHE A 283 -6.38 3.24 12.19
CA PHE A 283 -5.03 3.13 12.72
C PHE A 283 -4.50 4.53 13.05
N LEU A 284 -4.12 4.72 14.32
CA LEU A 284 -3.42 5.92 14.77
C LEU A 284 -2.22 5.53 15.63
N ASP A 285 -1.02 5.87 15.16
CA ASP A 285 0.22 5.70 15.89
C ASP A 285 0.88 7.06 16.13
N LEU A 286 0.91 7.47 17.40
CA LEU A 286 1.58 8.67 17.90
C LEU A 286 2.70 8.29 18.88
N GLY A 287 3.16 7.03 18.86
CA GLY A 287 4.18 6.52 19.76
C GLY A 287 5.52 7.25 19.64
N PHE A 288 6.34 7.25 20.69
CA PHE A 288 7.70 7.82 20.66
C PHE A 288 7.76 9.30 20.22
N ASN A 289 6.93 10.13 20.84
CA ASN A 289 6.85 11.58 20.62
C ASN A 289 7.00 12.34 21.95
N GLN A 290 6.74 13.65 21.97
CA GLN A 290 6.71 14.48 23.19
C GLN A 290 5.31 15.04 23.50
N PHE A 291 4.23 14.37 23.05
CA PHE A 291 2.86 14.82 23.31
C PHE A 291 2.56 14.87 24.81
N SER A 292 1.82 15.88 25.25
CA SER A 292 1.53 16.16 26.65
C SER A 292 0.07 16.57 26.85
N GLY A 293 -0.34 16.78 28.11
CA GLY A 293 -1.75 17.00 28.45
C GLY A 293 -2.54 15.69 28.49
N GLN A 294 -3.87 15.80 28.53
CA GLN A 294 -4.76 14.65 28.70
C GLN A 294 -5.21 14.05 27.38
N ILE A 295 -5.55 12.76 27.37
CA ILE A 295 -6.29 12.14 26.26
C ILE A 295 -7.70 12.74 26.25
N PRO A 296 -8.13 13.46 25.20
CA PRO A 296 -9.45 14.07 25.15
C PRO A 296 -10.58 13.05 25.27
N ASN A 297 -11.60 13.34 26.07
CA ASN A 297 -12.75 12.47 26.27
C ASN A 297 -13.80 12.62 25.15
N VAL A 298 -13.44 12.22 23.93
CA VAL A 298 -14.21 12.54 22.69
C VAL A 298 -14.43 11.36 21.74
N PHE A 299 -14.06 10.13 22.14
CA PHE A 299 -14.25 8.97 21.26
C PHE A 299 -15.74 8.72 21.01
N LEU A 300 -16.14 8.77 19.74
CA LEU A 300 -17.52 8.56 19.33
C LEU A 300 -17.85 7.06 19.30
N GLN A 301 -19.12 6.70 19.55
CA GLN A 301 -19.58 5.30 19.42
C GLN A 301 -19.46 4.74 18.00
N SER A 302 -19.50 5.62 16.99
CA SER A 302 -19.35 5.27 15.57
C SER A 302 -17.89 5.22 15.12
N ASN A 303 -16.94 5.17 16.04
CA ASN A 303 -15.52 5.17 15.70
C ASN A 303 -15.07 3.78 15.22
N SER A 304 -14.10 3.77 14.30
CA SER A 304 -13.59 2.57 13.62
C SER A 304 -12.17 2.18 14.06
N PHE A 305 -11.63 2.74 15.15
CA PHE A 305 -10.29 2.44 15.65
C PHE A 305 -10.11 0.95 15.90
N GLU A 306 -9.12 0.38 15.22
CA GLU A 306 -8.58 -0.96 15.42
C GLU A 306 -7.24 -0.90 16.16
N LYS A 307 -6.40 0.09 15.87
CA LYS A 307 -5.14 0.34 16.59
C LYS A 307 -5.04 1.79 17.05
N LEU A 308 -4.75 1.96 18.33
CA LEU A 308 -4.39 3.23 18.95
C LEU A 308 -3.11 3.06 19.77
N ASP A 309 -2.04 3.70 19.33
CA ASP A 309 -0.76 3.72 20.03
C ASP A 309 -0.40 5.17 20.40
N LEU A 310 -0.34 5.45 21.70
CA LEU A 310 0.12 6.73 22.28
C LEU A 310 1.34 6.51 23.19
N SER A 311 2.02 5.37 23.07
CA SER A 311 3.12 4.96 23.93
C SER A 311 4.28 5.94 23.90
N HIS A 312 5.16 5.90 24.91
CA HIS A 312 6.39 6.69 24.94
C HIS A 312 6.16 8.20 24.69
N ASN A 313 5.28 8.80 25.49
CA ASN A 313 4.95 10.23 25.44
C ASN A 313 4.93 10.85 26.85
N ASN A 314 4.50 12.10 26.96
CA ASN A 314 4.31 12.83 28.22
C ASN A 314 2.81 13.00 28.57
N VAL A 315 1.93 12.14 28.05
CA VAL A 315 0.47 12.23 28.26
C VAL A 315 0.15 11.97 29.74
N GLU A 316 -0.74 12.76 30.31
CA GLU A 316 -1.10 12.74 31.73
C GLU A 316 -2.62 12.71 31.95
N GLY A 317 -3.04 12.67 33.21
CA GLY A 317 -4.46 12.59 33.59
C GLY A 317 -5.03 11.17 33.53
N GLU A 318 -6.34 11.06 33.63
CA GLU A 318 -7.05 9.78 33.69
C GLU A 318 -7.38 9.23 32.29
N LEU A 319 -7.61 7.92 32.21
CA LEU A 319 -8.15 7.30 31.00
C LEU A 319 -9.57 7.84 30.71
N PRO A 320 -9.86 8.30 29.48
CA PRO A 320 -11.15 8.88 29.15
C PRO A 320 -12.26 7.83 29.24
N SER A 321 -13.40 8.21 29.82
CA SER A 321 -14.56 7.31 29.92
C SER A 321 -15.07 6.88 28.54
N THR A 322 -14.92 7.72 27.51
CA THR A 322 -15.29 7.39 26.13
C THR A 322 -14.40 6.33 25.48
N LEU A 323 -13.28 5.91 26.08
CA LEU A 323 -12.44 4.83 25.54
C LEU A 323 -13.22 3.52 25.34
N LEU A 324 -14.27 3.30 26.15
CA LEU A 324 -15.18 2.16 26.00
C LEU A 324 -16.00 2.18 24.71
N ASN A 325 -16.06 3.31 24.00
CA ASN A 325 -16.77 3.42 22.73
C ASN A 325 -15.99 2.78 21.56
N LEU A 326 -14.70 2.47 21.74
CA LEU A 326 -13.84 1.89 20.70
C LEU A 326 -14.08 0.38 20.55
N GLN A 327 -15.29 0.00 20.17
CA GLN A 327 -15.73 -1.39 20.15
C GLN A 327 -14.99 -2.27 19.14
N HIS A 328 -14.29 -1.69 18.16
CA HIS A 328 -13.47 -2.41 17.17
C HIS A 328 -11.98 -2.51 17.55
N LEU A 329 -11.59 -1.98 18.72
CA LEU A 329 -10.18 -1.87 19.10
C LEU A 329 -9.54 -3.25 19.31
N ILE A 330 -8.43 -3.48 18.61
CA ILE A 330 -7.61 -4.68 18.65
C ILE A 330 -6.33 -4.43 19.46
N LEU A 331 -5.69 -3.28 19.25
CA LEU A 331 -4.45 -2.89 19.91
C LEU A 331 -4.61 -1.53 20.58
N LEU A 332 -4.33 -1.50 21.88
CA LEU A 332 -4.19 -0.27 22.66
C LEU A 332 -2.85 -0.26 23.39
N ASP A 333 -1.97 0.66 23.01
CA ASP A 333 -0.73 0.91 23.74
C ASP A 333 -0.72 2.35 24.27
N LEU A 334 -0.72 2.48 25.59
CA LEU A 334 -0.60 3.74 26.32
C LEU A 334 0.60 3.70 27.28
N SER A 335 1.51 2.75 27.10
CA SER A 335 2.66 2.55 27.97
C SER A 335 3.61 3.74 27.98
N MET A 336 4.50 3.82 28.98
CA MET A 336 5.56 4.84 29.05
C MET A 336 5.01 6.28 28.96
N ASN A 337 4.02 6.59 29.80
CA ASN A 337 3.37 7.89 29.91
C ASN A 337 3.25 8.32 31.38
N LYS A 338 2.47 9.37 31.67
CA LYS A 338 2.21 9.89 33.02
C LYS A 338 0.74 9.73 33.42
N LEU A 339 0.02 8.77 32.81
CA LEU A 339 -1.40 8.53 33.10
C LEU A 339 -1.59 8.12 34.56
N SER A 340 -2.65 8.61 35.17
CA SER A 340 -2.98 8.42 36.59
C SER A 340 -4.42 7.97 36.78
N GLY A 341 -4.80 7.69 38.03
CA GLY A 341 -6.14 7.21 38.37
C GLY A 341 -6.29 5.71 38.12
N ARG A 342 -7.55 5.23 38.11
CA ARG A 342 -7.86 3.80 38.06
C ARG A 342 -8.11 3.32 36.64
N ILE A 343 -7.72 2.08 36.35
CA ILE A 343 -8.10 1.40 35.11
C ILE A 343 -9.62 1.14 35.16
N PRO A 344 -10.41 1.70 34.22
CA PRO A 344 -11.85 1.49 34.24
C PRO A 344 -12.18 0.04 33.92
N LEU A 345 -13.02 -0.60 34.75
CA LEU A 345 -13.46 -1.99 34.55
C LEU A 345 -14.11 -2.23 33.18
N SER A 346 -14.65 -1.17 32.57
CA SER A 346 -15.26 -1.20 31.24
C SER A 346 -14.28 -1.50 30.11
N ILE A 347 -12.95 -1.39 30.31
CA ILE A 347 -11.96 -1.80 29.30
C ILE A 347 -12.07 -3.29 28.96
N LEU A 348 -12.60 -4.10 29.89
CA LEU A 348 -12.87 -5.52 29.69
C LEU A 348 -14.04 -5.80 28.73
N ASN A 349 -14.84 -4.78 28.42
CA ASN A 349 -15.97 -4.92 27.48
C ASN A 349 -15.53 -4.78 26.02
N LEU A 350 -14.28 -4.41 25.75
CA LEU A 350 -13.73 -4.35 24.40
C LEU A 350 -13.46 -5.78 23.89
N GLN A 351 -14.39 -6.31 23.09
CA GLN A 351 -14.43 -7.74 22.77
C GLN A 351 -13.28 -8.20 21.86
N TYR A 352 -12.82 -7.30 20.99
CA TYR A 352 -11.77 -7.55 20.00
C TYR A 352 -10.36 -7.19 20.50
N LEU A 353 -10.23 -6.64 21.70
CA LEU A 353 -8.94 -6.22 22.23
C LEU A 353 -8.03 -7.45 22.45
N VAL A 354 -6.92 -7.48 21.72
CA VAL A 354 -5.90 -8.53 21.76
C VAL A 354 -4.68 -8.04 22.54
N PHE A 355 -4.31 -6.78 22.37
CA PHE A 355 -3.14 -6.17 23.01
C PHE A 355 -3.54 -4.95 23.81
N LEU A 356 -3.15 -4.94 25.09
CA LEU A 356 -3.32 -3.83 26.01
C LEU A 356 -2.02 -3.63 26.78
N ASP A 357 -1.31 -2.55 26.52
CA ASP A 357 -0.17 -2.13 27.33
C ASP A 357 -0.47 -0.78 28.01
N LEU A 358 -0.42 -0.79 29.34
CA LEU A 358 -0.59 0.38 30.21
C LEU A 358 0.62 0.54 31.14
N SER A 359 1.69 -0.22 30.92
CA SER A 359 2.87 -0.28 31.78
C SER A 359 3.59 1.07 31.82
N HIS A 360 4.46 1.26 32.82
CA HIS A 360 5.23 2.50 32.98
C HIS A 360 4.37 3.79 33.00
N ASN A 361 3.26 3.74 33.72
CA ASN A 361 2.39 4.87 34.04
C ASN A 361 2.31 5.09 35.57
N ARG A 362 1.45 6.02 36.01
CA ARG A 362 1.13 6.33 37.42
C ARG A 362 -0.27 5.83 37.81
N LEU A 363 -0.73 4.75 37.16
CA LEU A 363 -2.04 4.16 37.41
C LEU A 363 -2.08 3.51 38.80
N GLU A 364 -3.23 3.63 39.46
CA GLU A 364 -3.45 3.15 40.82
C GLU A 364 -4.73 2.31 40.93
N GLY A 365 -4.87 1.62 42.06
CA GLY A 365 -6.01 0.74 42.32
C GLY A 365 -5.80 -0.70 41.84
N PRO A 366 -6.76 -1.59 42.14
CA PRO A 366 -6.63 -3.00 41.80
C PRO A 366 -6.73 -3.21 40.30
N LEU A 367 -5.94 -4.14 39.77
CA LEU A 367 -6.19 -4.67 38.44
C LEU A 367 -7.60 -5.30 38.41
N PRO A 368 -8.39 -5.09 37.34
CA PRO A 368 -9.70 -5.71 37.20
C PRO A 368 -9.65 -7.24 37.40
N ASN A 369 -10.28 -7.75 38.47
CA ASN A 369 -10.27 -9.17 38.90
C ASN A 369 -10.81 -10.19 37.87
N LYS A 370 -11.27 -9.75 36.69
CA LYS A 370 -11.81 -10.58 35.59
C LYS A 370 -10.95 -10.56 34.31
N ILE A 371 -9.70 -10.11 34.39
CA ILE A 371 -8.75 -10.21 33.28
C ILE A 371 -8.30 -11.66 33.12
N THR A 372 -9.11 -12.50 32.49
CA THR A 372 -8.77 -13.90 32.15
C THR A 372 -8.15 -14.02 30.75
N ARG A 373 -8.34 -13.00 29.90
CA ARG A 373 -7.86 -12.94 28.52
C ARG A 373 -6.49 -12.28 28.35
N LEU A 374 -6.08 -11.36 29.24
CA LEU A 374 -4.76 -10.72 29.15
C LEU A 374 -3.73 -11.48 29.99
N CYS A 375 -2.47 -11.32 29.62
CA CYS A 375 -1.31 -11.92 30.26
C CYS A 375 -0.21 -10.87 30.39
N GLY A 376 0.84 -11.14 31.19
CA GLY A 376 1.95 -10.22 31.40
C GLY A 376 1.91 -9.54 32.77
N PHE A 377 3.05 -9.00 33.21
CA PHE A 377 3.17 -8.39 34.54
C PHE A 377 2.28 -7.14 34.66
N PRO A 378 1.54 -6.92 35.77
CA PRO A 378 1.55 -7.64 37.05
C PRO A 378 0.50 -8.76 37.17
N LEU A 379 -0.06 -9.27 36.07
CA LEU A 379 -1.05 -10.35 36.09
C LEU A 379 -0.40 -11.69 36.42
N SER A 380 -1.19 -12.59 37.03
CA SER A 380 -0.76 -13.96 37.34
C SER A 380 -0.59 -14.84 36.09
N LYS A 381 -1.13 -14.44 34.93
CA LYS A 381 -1.07 -15.20 33.66
C LYS A 381 0.16 -14.74 32.88
N ASN A 382 1.13 -15.63 32.63
CA ASN A 382 2.27 -15.34 31.75
C ASN A 382 1.86 -15.45 30.27
N CYS A 383 2.38 -14.56 29.43
CA CYS A 383 2.18 -14.61 27.98
C CYS A 383 3.10 -15.68 27.35
N ASN A 384 2.76 -16.95 27.51
CA ASN A 384 3.43 -18.03 26.78
C ASN A 384 2.59 -18.44 25.56
N ASN A 385 3.25 -18.65 24.42
CA ASN A 385 2.68 -18.92 23.08
C ASN A 385 1.89 -20.25 22.94
N THR A 386 1.30 -20.82 23.99
CA THR A 386 0.71 -22.18 23.98
C THR A 386 -0.81 -22.25 24.10
N GLU A 387 -1.53 -21.12 24.05
CA GLU A 387 -2.99 -21.10 23.92
C GLU A 387 -3.44 -20.24 22.73
N GLN A 388 -2.90 -20.54 21.53
CA GLN A 388 -3.56 -20.16 20.28
C GLN A 388 -4.68 -21.16 19.98
N GLN A 389 -5.85 -20.90 20.55
CA GLN A 389 -7.08 -21.02 19.78
C GLN A 389 -7.66 -19.62 19.68
N SER A 390 -7.15 -18.87 18.70
CA SER A 390 -7.83 -17.71 18.16
C SER A 390 -9.22 -18.15 17.69
N PRO A 391 -10.31 -17.46 18.07
CA PRO A 391 -11.43 -17.35 17.14
C PRO A 391 -10.82 -16.77 15.87
N SER A 392 -11.05 -17.41 14.72
CA SER A 392 -10.55 -16.95 13.43
C SER A 392 -10.81 -15.45 13.29
N SER A 393 -9.74 -14.67 13.36
CA SER A 393 -9.72 -13.29 12.91
C SER A 393 -10.20 -13.28 11.47
N PRO A 394 -11.06 -12.34 11.04
CA PRO A 394 -11.19 -12.07 9.62
C PRO A 394 -9.80 -11.69 9.14
N SER A 395 -9.16 -12.57 8.38
CA SER A 395 -7.89 -12.29 7.71
C SER A 395 -8.15 -11.20 6.67
N PHE A 396 -8.06 -9.93 7.07
CA PHE A 396 -8.43 -8.81 6.19
C PHE A 396 -7.24 -7.97 5.72
N TRP A 397 -6.00 -8.30 6.08
CA TRP A 397 -4.81 -7.61 5.53
C TRP A 397 -3.80 -8.58 4.91
N ARG A 398 -4.28 -9.64 4.25
CA ARG A 398 -3.49 -10.24 3.17
C ARG A 398 -3.65 -9.29 1.99
N GLU A 399 -2.58 -8.60 1.62
CA GLU A 399 -2.43 -8.11 0.25
C GLU A 399 -2.78 -9.27 -0.67
N GLU A 400 -3.94 -9.19 -1.33
CA GLU A 400 -4.18 -10.02 -2.49
C GLU A 400 -3.20 -9.56 -3.56
N LYS A 401 -1.98 -10.10 -3.49
CA LYS A 401 -1.34 -10.57 -4.72
C LYS A 401 -2.39 -11.45 -5.38
N PHE A 402 -3.05 -10.90 -6.39
CA PHE A 402 -3.81 -11.67 -7.37
C PHE A 402 -2.83 -12.61 -8.08
N GLU A 403 -2.47 -13.70 -7.41
CA GLU A 403 -1.86 -14.84 -8.06
C GLU A 403 -2.96 -15.48 -8.90
N PHE A 404 -2.85 -15.32 -10.22
CA PHE A 404 -3.71 -15.94 -11.21
C PHE A 404 -3.44 -17.46 -11.19
N GLY A 405 -3.99 -18.14 -10.18
CA GLY A 405 -3.90 -19.58 -10.04
C GLY A 405 -4.63 -20.28 -11.17
N TRP A 406 -4.05 -21.38 -11.66
CA TRP A 406 -4.67 -22.25 -12.67
C TRP A 406 -6.06 -22.74 -12.22
N GLU A 407 -6.36 -22.76 -10.92
CA GLU A 407 -7.66 -23.08 -10.36
C GLU A 407 -8.77 -22.11 -10.82
N THR A 408 -8.50 -20.81 -10.85
CA THR A 408 -9.46 -19.79 -11.35
C THR A 408 -9.68 -19.93 -12.86
N VAL A 409 -8.61 -20.30 -13.59
CA VAL A 409 -8.69 -20.58 -15.03
C VAL A 409 -9.55 -21.82 -15.27
N VAL A 410 -9.41 -22.88 -14.47
CA VAL A 410 -10.21 -24.11 -14.57
C VAL A 410 -11.68 -23.86 -14.24
N ILE A 411 -11.98 -23.06 -13.20
CA ILE A 411 -13.36 -22.68 -12.85
C ILE A 411 -13.98 -21.83 -13.96
N GLY A 412 -13.24 -20.86 -14.50
CA GLY A 412 -13.68 -20.03 -15.62
C GLY A 412 -13.96 -20.86 -16.89
N TYR A 413 -13.05 -21.79 -17.23
CA TYR A 413 -13.23 -22.68 -18.38
C TYR A 413 -14.42 -23.64 -18.18
N GLY A 414 -14.56 -24.22 -16.99
CA GLY A 414 -15.65 -25.14 -16.68
C GLY A 414 -17.02 -24.49 -16.80
N CYS A 415 -17.20 -23.33 -16.15
CA CYS A 415 -18.45 -22.58 -16.21
C CYS A 415 -18.74 -22.04 -17.62
N GLY A 416 -17.73 -21.54 -18.32
CA GLY A 416 -17.86 -21.01 -19.68
C GLY A 416 -18.26 -22.07 -20.71
N VAL A 417 -17.70 -23.29 -20.61
CA VAL A 417 -18.05 -24.41 -21.51
C VAL A 417 -19.48 -24.88 -21.27
N ILE A 418 -19.91 -25.04 -20.02
CA ILE A 418 -21.29 -25.44 -19.70
C ILE A 418 -22.29 -24.40 -20.21
N PHE A 419 -22.00 -23.12 -19.97
CA PHE A 419 -22.87 -22.03 -20.44
C PHE A 419 -22.92 -21.94 -21.96
N GLY A 420 -21.77 -22.09 -22.64
CA GLY A 420 -21.67 -22.10 -24.09
C GLY A 420 -22.40 -23.29 -24.74
N ILE A 421 -22.28 -24.49 -24.16
CA ILE A 421 -23.02 -25.68 -24.61
C ILE A 421 -24.53 -25.46 -24.39
N GLY A 422 -24.94 -24.91 -23.25
CA GLY A 422 -26.35 -24.59 -22.96
C GLY A 422 -26.94 -23.61 -23.96
N LEU A 423 -26.23 -22.52 -24.28
CA LEU A 423 -26.62 -21.54 -25.29
C LEU A 423 -26.67 -22.15 -26.70
N GLY A 424 -25.68 -22.97 -27.06
CA GLY A 424 -25.63 -23.64 -28.36
C GLY A 424 -26.81 -24.60 -28.55
N ILE A 425 -27.12 -25.40 -27.53
CA ILE A 425 -28.28 -26.31 -27.51
C ILE A 425 -29.58 -25.50 -27.59
N PHE A 426 -29.71 -24.43 -26.81
CA PHE A 426 -30.88 -23.54 -26.84
C PHE A 426 -31.12 -22.92 -28.22
N VAL A 427 -30.05 -22.49 -28.91
CA VAL A 427 -30.13 -21.94 -30.27
C VAL A 427 -30.51 -23.01 -31.32
N LEU A 428 -30.04 -24.25 -31.15
CA LEU A 428 -30.37 -25.37 -32.03
C LEU A 428 -31.83 -25.83 -31.88
N PHE A 429 -32.39 -25.80 -30.66
CA PHE A 429 -33.78 -26.19 -30.40
C PHE A 429 -34.80 -25.10 -30.78
N ILE A 430 -34.43 -23.82 -30.71
CA ILE A 430 -35.37 -22.71 -30.96
C ILE A 430 -35.34 -22.23 -32.41
N GLY A 431 -34.28 -22.51 -33.18
CA GLY A 431 -34.21 -22.17 -34.59
C GLY A 431 -34.25 -20.66 -34.85
N LYS A 432 -33.06 -20.07 -35.04
CA LYS A 432 -32.84 -18.65 -35.39
C LYS A 432 -33.51 -17.63 -34.45
N PRO A 433 -32.93 -17.36 -33.27
CA PRO A 433 -33.37 -16.24 -32.44
C PRO A 433 -33.02 -14.92 -33.12
N GLU A 434 -34.03 -14.16 -33.58
CA GLU A 434 -33.85 -12.86 -34.24
C GLU A 434 -33.10 -11.84 -33.35
N TRP A 435 -33.19 -11.98 -32.03
CA TRP A 435 -32.50 -11.12 -31.07
C TRP A 435 -30.97 -11.30 -31.11
N LEU A 436 -30.48 -12.51 -31.37
CA LEU A 436 -29.05 -12.83 -31.44
C LEU A 436 -28.41 -12.25 -32.71
N VAL A 437 -29.14 -12.29 -33.83
CA VAL A 437 -28.73 -11.70 -35.12
C VAL A 437 -28.61 -10.17 -35.00
N LYS A 438 -29.52 -9.52 -34.26
CA LYS A 438 -29.47 -8.08 -34.00
C LYS A 438 -28.27 -7.66 -33.13
N MET A 439 -27.82 -8.52 -32.23
CA MET A 439 -26.74 -8.22 -31.28
C MET A 439 -25.35 -8.35 -31.91
N VAL A 440 -25.14 -9.35 -32.78
CA VAL A 440 -23.85 -9.59 -33.47
C VAL A 440 -23.74 -8.83 -34.79
N GLY A 441 -24.87 -8.60 -35.47
CA GLY A 441 -24.92 -8.02 -36.81
C GLY A 441 -24.89 -6.49 -36.87
N GLY A 442 -24.43 -5.79 -35.82
CA GLY A 442 -24.17 -4.34 -35.77
C GLY A 442 -25.05 -3.50 -36.69
N GLY A 443 -26.17 -2.96 -36.17
CA GLY A 443 -27.17 -2.21 -36.95
C GLY A 443 -26.55 -1.25 -37.98
N LEU A 444 -26.63 -1.63 -39.25
CA LEU A 444 -26.19 -0.81 -40.37
C LEU A 444 -27.07 0.46 -40.43
N HIS A 445 -26.55 1.58 -39.96
CA HIS A 445 -27.16 2.89 -40.16
C HIS A 445 -27.25 3.17 -41.66
N LYS A 446 -28.45 3.00 -42.24
CA LYS A 446 -28.79 3.55 -43.55
C LYS A 446 -28.82 5.08 -43.44
N LYS A 447 -27.74 5.72 -43.89
CA LYS A 447 -27.77 7.10 -44.39
C LYS A 447 -28.80 7.17 -45.53
N LEU A 448 -29.97 7.72 -45.25
CA LEU A 448 -30.87 8.22 -46.30
C LEU A 448 -30.46 9.67 -46.61
N ARG A 449 -29.91 9.82 -47.81
CA ARG A 449 -29.69 11.09 -48.50
C ARG A 449 -30.86 11.28 -49.49
N ARG A 450 -31.27 12.53 -49.67
CA ARG A 450 -32.26 13.13 -50.63
C ARG A 450 -33.49 13.66 -49.87
N ARG A 451 -33.98 14.86 -50.14
CA ARG A 451 -33.68 15.83 -51.21
C ARG A 451 -34.16 17.20 -50.75
#